data_AF-A0A1M6I0Z5-F1
#
_entry.id   AF-A0A1M6I0Z5-F1
#
_cell.length_a   1.000
_cell.length_b   1.000
_cell.length_c   1.000
_cell.angle_alpha   90.00
_cell.angle_beta   90.00
_cell.angle_gamma   90.00
#
_symmetry.space_group_name_H-M   'P 1'
#
loop_
_entity.id
_entity.type
_entity.pdbx_description
1 polymer ?
#
loop_
_entity_poly.entity_id
_entity_poly.type
_entity_poly.pdbx_seq_one_letter_code
_entity_poly.pdbx_strand_id
1 'polypeptide(L)'
;MIQSQSKDIKSKKIINWLVGLAIALIVISFLSPWLLTSFSILDLSRTGQIGDTLGGIMNPFIALAGVLVTYLAFYIQYKANQYQREQFDIQLNREKEQFRLELESHNEQFLKSQFENQFYQMLSIHRENVKNLTYHNTLIDLNDFENSTYEKNEIEGIKTFPYLLTEFEYCFNLVKIHFKDLELKEIINEAYGMFWDGITKSDISKHKIFAIAFDQKESLYNSFLNGNSNQLAHYYRQLFQTVKFVVNQSILNYEQKRNYLRILRSQLSNEEQVLLFYNWFSGFGIQWENFNNKYFTDYRMIHNVFPNMLIEEIKLDKIFDLNGTYKKEKGRINDSLFEFQDWKK
;
A
#
# COMPACT_ATOMS: atom_id res chain seq x y z
N MET A 1 -4.39 -43.49 12.86
CA MET A 1 -4.61 -44.33 11.65
C MET A 1 -4.59 -45.84 11.95
N ILE A 2 -3.58 -46.37 12.65
CA ILE A 2 -3.47 -47.83 12.95
C ILE A 2 -4.55 -48.34 13.94
N GLN A 3 -4.94 -47.54 14.94
CA GLN A 3 -5.98 -47.90 15.91
C GLN A 3 -7.43 -47.86 15.35
N SER A 4 -7.70 -47.08 14.29
CA SER A 4 -9.03 -47.07 13.66
C SER A 4 -9.23 -48.29 12.76
N GLN A 5 -8.17 -48.71 12.06
CA GLN A 5 -8.20 -49.91 11.21
C GLN A 5 -8.45 -51.21 12.01
N SER A 6 -7.88 -51.35 13.21
CA SER A 6 -8.08 -52.55 14.04
C SER A 6 -9.49 -52.64 14.64
N LYS A 7 -10.11 -51.51 14.98
CA LYS A 7 -11.53 -51.43 15.41
C LYS A 7 -12.49 -51.79 14.26
N ASP A 8 -12.21 -51.33 13.05
CA ASP A 8 -13.02 -51.63 11.87
C ASP A 8 -13.05 -53.12 11.51
N ILE A 9 -11.90 -53.81 11.68
CA ILE A 9 -11.79 -55.25 11.42
C ILE A 9 -12.63 -56.05 12.44
N LYS A 10 -12.60 -55.68 13.72
CA LYS A 10 -13.44 -56.32 14.75
C LYS A 10 -14.93 -56.05 14.50
N SER A 11 -15.32 -54.83 14.11
CA SER A 11 -16.73 -54.54 13.81
C SER A 11 -17.25 -55.34 12.61
N LYS A 12 -16.42 -55.50 11.55
CA LYS A 12 -16.80 -56.31 10.38
C LYS A 12 -17.02 -57.78 10.71
N LYS A 13 -16.19 -58.37 11.59
CA LYS A 13 -16.38 -59.75 12.06
C LYS A 13 -17.69 -59.95 12.82
N ILE A 14 -18.06 -59.00 13.67
CA ILE A 14 -19.30 -59.04 14.46
C ILE A 14 -20.53 -58.89 13.53
N ILE A 15 -20.48 -57.97 12.57
CA ILE A 15 -21.53 -57.79 11.56
C ILE A 15 -21.74 -59.09 10.76
N ASN A 16 -20.67 -59.71 10.26
CA ASN A 16 -20.78 -60.96 9.49
C ASN A 16 -21.37 -62.11 10.32
N TRP A 17 -21.05 -62.17 11.61
CA TRP A 17 -21.62 -63.17 12.52
C TRP A 17 -23.11 -62.92 12.79
N LEU A 18 -23.52 -61.66 13.00
CA LEU A 18 -24.93 -61.29 13.17
C LEU A 18 -25.76 -61.55 11.91
N VAL A 19 -25.19 -61.31 10.72
CA VAL A 19 -25.81 -61.67 9.44
C VAL A 19 -25.96 -63.19 9.32
N GLY A 20 -24.92 -63.95 9.65
CA GLY A 20 -24.98 -65.42 9.66
C GLY A 20 -26.02 -65.96 10.64
N LEU A 21 -26.15 -65.35 11.81
CA LEU A 21 -27.16 -65.69 12.82
C LEU A 21 -28.58 -65.39 12.31
N ALA A 22 -28.80 -64.23 11.70
CA ALA A 22 -30.10 -63.87 11.12
C ALA A 22 -30.51 -64.86 10.00
N ILE A 23 -29.57 -65.24 9.14
CA ILE A 23 -29.80 -66.26 8.10
C ILE A 23 -30.11 -67.62 8.72
N ALA A 24 -29.37 -68.03 9.75
CA ALA A 24 -29.63 -69.29 10.45
C ALA A 24 -31.01 -69.31 11.11
N LEU A 25 -31.47 -68.19 11.69
CA LEU A 25 -32.81 -68.07 12.27
C LEU A 25 -33.92 -68.16 11.21
N ILE A 26 -33.71 -67.59 10.03
CA ILE A 26 -34.62 -67.75 8.90
C ILE A 26 -34.68 -69.22 8.48
N VAL A 27 -33.54 -69.90 8.35
CA VAL A 27 -33.49 -71.33 8.00
C VAL A 27 -34.15 -72.20 9.08
N ILE A 28 -33.89 -71.94 10.35
CA ILE A 28 -34.52 -72.62 11.50
C ILE A 28 -36.02 -72.38 11.48
N SER A 29 -36.49 -71.19 11.11
CA SER A 29 -37.92 -70.92 10.97
C SER A 29 -38.60 -71.84 9.96
N PHE A 30 -37.95 -72.22 8.86
CA PHE A 30 -38.56 -73.14 7.89
C PHE A 30 -38.48 -74.61 8.34
N LEU A 31 -37.55 -74.95 9.23
CA LEU A 31 -37.37 -76.29 9.78
C LEU A 31 -38.17 -76.53 11.08
N SER A 32 -38.51 -75.47 11.81
CA SER A 32 -39.17 -75.54 13.12
C SER A 32 -40.55 -76.19 13.08
N PRO A 33 -41.40 -76.03 12.03
CA PRO A 33 -42.65 -76.78 11.94
C PRO A 33 -42.45 -78.28 11.96
N TRP A 34 -41.57 -78.79 11.09
CA TRP A 34 -41.28 -80.22 10.99
C TRP A 34 -40.70 -80.76 12.30
N LEU A 35 -39.80 -80.02 12.94
CA LEU A 35 -39.10 -80.44 14.15
C LEU A 35 -39.98 -80.40 15.41
N LEU A 36 -40.92 -79.46 15.51
CA LEU A 36 -41.79 -79.29 16.69
C LEU A 36 -43.13 -80.01 16.56
N THR A 37 -43.62 -80.26 15.33
CA THR A 37 -44.86 -81.04 15.12
C THR A 37 -44.64 -82.54 15.08
N SER A 38 -43.42 -83.02 14.79
CA SER A 38 -43.07 -84.46 14.82
C SER A 38 -43.11 -85.09 16.22
N PHE A 39 -43.11 -84.27 17.29
CA PHE A 39 -43.27 -84.69 18.68
C PHE A 39 -44.64 -84.29 19.28
N SER A 40 -45.60 -83.84 18.46
CA SER A 40 -46.94 -83.42 18.90
C SER A 40 -47.86 -84.63 19.12
N ILE A 41 -48.56 -84.67 20.27
CA ILE A 41 -49.60 -85.66 20.61
C ILE A 41 -51.00 -85.22 20.09
N LEU A 42 -51.12 -84.01 19.53
CA LEU A 42 -52.40 -83.45 19.05
C LEU A 42 -52.53 -83.53 17.52
N ASP A 43 -53.65 -84.08 17.07
CA ASP A 43 -54.05 -84.22 15.65
C ASP A 43 -54.55 -82.88 15.11
N LEU A 44 -53.78 -82.31 14.17
CA LEU A 44 -53.97 -80.96 13.61
C LEU A 44 -54.44 -81.00 12.14
N SER A 45 -55.18 -82.04 11.76
CA SER A 45 -55.64 -82.30 10.38
C SER A 45 -56.64 -81.29 9.78
N ARG A 46 -57.06 -80.23 10.50
CA ARG A 46 -57.93 -79.17 9.97
C ARG A 46 -57.11 -78.00 9.42
N THR A 47 -57.25 -77.71 8.13
CA THR A 47 -56.42 -76.77 7.34
C THR A 47 -56.28 -75.36 7.89
N GLY A 48 -57.28 -74.84 8.63
CA GLY A 48 -57.18 -73.55 9.32
C GLY A 48 -56.22 -73.54 10.52
N GLN A 49 -56.16 -74.63 11.29
CA GLN A 49 -55.28 -74.77 12.47
C GLN A 49 -53.83 -75.05 12.07
N ILE A 50 -53.61 -75.64 10.88
CA ILE A 50 -52.26 -75.82 10.32
C ILE A 50 -51.62 -74.47 10.04
N GLY A 51 -52.35 -73.51 9.42
CA GLY A 51 -51.86 -72.15 9.19
C GLY A 51 -51.49 -71.43 10.48
N ASP A 52 -52.34 -71.53 11.51
CA ASP A 52 -52.09 -70.89 12.82
C ASP A 52 -50.92 -71.53 13.58
N THR A 53 -50.74 -72.85 13.48
CA THR A 53 -49.62 -73.57 14.11
C THR A 53 -48.30 -73.30 13.41
N LEU A 54 -48.30 -73.29 12.06
CA LEU A 54 -47.14 -72.90 11.26
C LEU A 54 -46.76 -71.45 11.58
N GLY A 55 -47.73 -70.53 11.55
CA GLY A 55 -47.50 -69.12 11.90
C GLY A 55 -46.98 -68.95 13.33
N GLY A 56 -47.58 -69.63 14.31
CA GLY A 56 -47.18 -69.53 15.73
C GLY A 56 -45.77 -70.05 16.00
N ILE A 57 -45.31 -71.07 15.27
CA ILE A 57 -43.98 -71.67 15.42
C ILE A 57 -42.92 -70.91 14.59
N MET A 58 -43.26 -70.43 13.40
CA MET A 58 -42.33 -69.76 12.49
C MET A 58 -42.11 -68.28 12.86
N ASN A 59 -43.19 -67.56 13.18
CA ASN A 59 -43.15 -66.11 13.40
C ASN A 59 -42.14 -65.65 14.46
N PRO A 60 -41.94 -66.34 15.60
CA PRO A 60 -40.93 -65.94 16.58
C PRO A 60 -39.50 -65.88 16.00
N PHE A 61 -39.12 -66.85 15.16
CA PHE A 61 -37.80 -66.90 14.53
C PHE A 61 -37.65 -65.85 13.42
N ILE A 62 -38.69 -65.66 12.60
CA ILE A 62 -38.74 -64.60 11.58
C ILE A 62 -38.69 -63.21 12.24
N ALA A 63 -39.43 -63.01 13.32
CA ALA A 63 -39.42 -61.75 14.07
C ALA A 63 -38.04 -61.48 14.69
N LEU A 64 -37.37 -62.50 15.26
CA LEU A 64 -36.03 -62.34 15.82
C LEU A 64 -35.00 -62.01 14.72
N ALA A 65 -35.08 -62.68 13.56
CA ALA A 65 -34.26 -62.37 12.40
C ALA A 65 -34.52 -60.95 11.88
N GLY A 66 -35.79 -60.54 11.82
CA GLY A 66 -36.20 -59.18 11.45
C GLY A 66 -35.59 -58.13 12.38
N VAL A 67 -35.71 -58.30 13.69
CA VAL A 67 -35.10 -57.39 14.69
C VAL A 67 -33.58 -57.30 14.52
N LEU A 68 -32.90 -58.42 14.27
CA LEU A 68 -31.45 -58.44 14.04
C LEU A 68 -31.04 -57.70 12.75
N VAL A 69 -31.75 -57.94 11.65
CA VAL A 69 -31.48 -57.26 10.36
C VAL A 69 -31.77 -55.77 10.47
N THR A 70 -32.88 -55.38 11.10
CA THR A 70 -33.24 -53.99 11.35
C THR A 70 -32.22 -53.31 12.26
N TYR A 71 -31.78 -53.96 13.35
CA TYR A 71 -30.70 -53.45 14.20
C TYR A 71 -29.40 -53.25 13.40
N LEU A 72 -29.05 -54.20 12.54
CA LEU A 72 -27.85 -54.10 11.71
C LEU A 72 -27.93 -52.93 10.72
N ALA A 73 -29.10 -52.75 10.08
CA ALA A 73 -29.34 -51.62 9.20
C ALA A 73 -29.16 -50.28 9.93
N PHE A 74 -29.75 -50.14 11.13
CA PHE A 74 -29.57 -48.96 11.97
C PHE A 74 -28.12 -48.75 12.43
N TYR A 75 -27.41 -49.83 12.75
CA TYR A 75 -26.00 -49.76 13.15
C TYR A 75 -25.09 -49.26 12.01
N ILE A 76 -25.31 -49.77 10.79
CA ILE A 76 -24.59 -49.32 9.59
C ILE A 76 -24.90 -47.84 9.32
N GLN A 77 -26.17 -47.44 9.41
CA GLN A 77 -26.58 -46.05 9.24
C GLN A 77 -25.97 -45.12 10.30
N TYR A 78 -25.95 -45.55 11.57
CA TYR A 78 -25.28 -44.81 12.65
C TYR A 78 -23.80 -44.61 12.36
N LYS A 79 -23.10 -45.65 11.91
CA LYS A 79 -21.67 -45.56 11.56
C LYS A 79 -21.42 -44.65 10.36
N ALA A 80 -22.27 -44.71 9.34
CA ALA A 80 -22.21 -43.81 8.18
C ALA A 80 -22.38 -42.35 8.61
N ASN A 81 -23.34 -42.06 9.50
CA ASN A 81 -23.56 -40.73 10.06
C ASN A 81 -22.36 -40.21 10.86
N GLN A 82 -21.68 -41.06 11.64
CA GLN A 82 -20.46 -40.68 12.36
C GLN A 82 -19.34 -40.28 11.39
N TYR A 83 -19.10 -41.10 10.37
CA TYR A 83 -18.09 -40.80 9.34
C TYR A 83 -18.45 -39.52 8.57
N GLN A 84 -19.73 -39.32 8.25
CA GLN A 84 -20.21 -38.11 7.58
C GLN A 84 -19.99 -36.87 8.46
N ARG A 85 -20.22 -36.96 9.77
CA ARG A 85 -19.95 -35.87 10.71
C ARG A 85 -18.47 -35.52 10.79
N GLU A 86 -17.60 -36.54 10.87
CA GLU A 86 -16.15 -36.33 10.85
C GLU A 86 -15.69 -35.64 9.54
N GLN A 87 -16.19 -36.09 8.38
CA GLN A 87 -15.88 -35.46 7.10
C GLN A 87 -16.39 -34.02 7.02
N PHE A 88 -17.60 -33.77 7.53
CA PHE A 88 -18.18 -32.43 7.60
C PHE A 88 -17.33 -31.50 8.46
N ASP A 89 -16.89 -31.95 9.64
CA ASP A 89 -16.03 -31.16 10.53
C ASP A 89 -14.67 -30.83 9.87
N ILE A 90 -14.08 -31.79 9.16
CA ILE A 90 -12.85 -31.57 8.39
C ILE A 90 -13.07 -30.55 7.27
N GLN A 91 -14.18 -30.65 6.53
CA GLN A 91 -14.52 -29.73 5.45
C GLN A 91 -14.73 -28.30 5.99
N LEU A 92 -15.54 -28.16 7.04
CA LEU A 92 -15.81 -26.89 7.69
C LEU A 92 -14.53 -26.20 8.16
N ASN A 93 -13.59 -26.96 8.73
CA ASN A 93 -12.30 -26.42 9.15
C ASN A 93 -11.43 -25.98 7.96
N ARG A 94 -11.42 -26.75 6.86
CA ARG A 94 -10.70 -26.36 5.64
C ARG A 94 -11.27 -25.09 5.01
N GLU A 95 -12.60 -24.98 4.92
CA GLU A 95 -13.27 -23.80 4.40
C GLU A 95 -13.01 -22.57 5.27
N LYS A 96 -13.04 -22.71 6.60
CA LYS A 96 -12.68 -21.62 7.52
C LYS A 96 -11.25 -21.14 7.31
N GLU A 97 -10.29 -22.04 7.17
CA GLU A 97 -8.89 -21.67 6.93
C GLU A 97 -8.70 -21.01 5.55
N GLN A 98 -9.34 -21.54 4.50
CA GLN A 98 -9.34 -20.89 3.18
C GLN A 98 -9.92 -19.49 3.22
N PHE A 99 -11.09 -19.33 3.85
CA PHE A 99 -11.73 -18.04 4.02
C PHE A 99 -10.85 -17.04 4.79
N ARG A 100 -10.14 -17.50 5.83
CA ARG A 100 -9.19 -16.65 6.56
C ARG A 100 -8.04 -16.16 5.69
N LEU A 101 -7.44 -17.04 4.89
CA LEU A 101 -6.35 -16.70 3.97
C LEU A 101 -6.83 -15.74 2.87
N GLU A 102 -8.02 -15.97 2.33
CA GLU A 102 -8.65 -15.08 1.34
C GLU A 102 -8.92 -13.69 1.93
N LEU A 103 -9.46 -13.63 3.15
CA LEU A 103 -9.73 -12.37 3.83
C LEU A 103 -8.44 -11.59 4.13
N GLU A 104 -7.37 -12.29 4.54
CA GLU A 104 -6.05 -11.68 4.78
C GLU A 104 -5.48 -11.11 3.48
N SER A 105 -5.42 -11.90 2.41
CA SER A 105 -4.98 -11.44 1.08
C SER A 105 -5.84 -10.29 0.56
N HIS A 106 -7.16 -10.34 0.76
CA HIS A 106 -8.08 -9.28 0.33
C HIS A 106 -7.83 -7.98 1.10
N ASN A 107 -7.64 -8.07 2.42
CA ASN A 107 -7.34 -6.92 3.26
C ASN A 107 -6.01 -6.27 2.86
N GLU A 108 -4.97 -7.05 2.57
CA GLU A 108 -3.69 -6.51 2.10
C GLU A 108 -3.84 -5.77 0.75
N GLN A 109 -4.54 -6.37 -0.20
CA GLN A 109 -4.80 -5.74 -1.50
C GLN A 109 -5.66 -4.48 -1.37
N PHE A 110 -6.67 -4.51 -0.51
CA PHE A 110 -7.54 -3.39 -0.23
C PHE A 110 -6.77 -2.21 0.36
N LEU A 111 -5.93 -2.44 1.39
CA LEU A 111 -5.10 -1.40 2.00
C LEU A 111 -4.10 -0.81 0.99
N LYS A 112 -3.49 -1.65 0.16
CA LYS A 112 -2.59 -1.19 -0.90
C LYS A 112 -3.34 -0.33 -1.93
N SER A 113 -4.52 -0.76 -2.38
CA SER A 113 -5.36 -0.01 -3.32
C SER A 113 -5.82 1.32 -2.73
N GLN A 114 -6.25 1.37 -1.47
CA GLN A 114 -6.59 2.63 -0.79
C GLN A 114 -5.41 3.60 -0.77
N PHE A 115 -4.22 3.10 -0.41
CA PHE A 115 -3.00 3.90 -0.43
C PHE A 115 -2.71 4.43 -1.84
N GLU A 116 -2.74 3.58 -2.86
CA GLU A 116 -2.44 3.96 -4.25
C GLU A 116 -3.41 5.03 -4.75
N ASN A 117 -4.71 4.85 -4.50
CA ASN A 117 -5.73 5.83 -4.85
C ASN A 117 -5.45 7.19 -4.20
N GLN A 118 -5.15 7.21 -2.90
CA GLN A 118 -4.81 8.46 -2.21
C GLN A 118 -3.51 9.08 -2.73
N PHE A 119 -2.48 8.27 -2.98
CA PHE A 119 -1.21 8.73 -3.54
C PHE A 119 -1.42 9.40 -4.91
N TYR A 120 -2.16 8.78 -5.83
CA TYR A 120 -2.41 9.35 -7.15
C TYR A 120 -3.31 10.59 -7.10
N GLN A 121 -4.24 10.68 -6.15
CA GLN A 121 -4.98 11.92 -5.89
C GLN A 121 -4.04 13.05 -5.44
N MET A 122 -3.14 12.78 -4.49
CA MET A 122 -2.15 13.77 -4.04
C MET A 122 -1.19 14.20 -5.16
N LEU A 123 -0.81 13.27 -6.04
CA LEU A 123 -0.02 13.54 -7.23
C LEU A 123 -0.77 14.44 -8.21
N SER A 124 -2.08 14.19 -8.42
CA SER A 124 -2.93 15.04 -9.25
C SER A 124 -3.04 16.46 -8.71
N ILE A 125 -3.29 16.61 -7.40
CA ILE A 125 -3.34 17.91 -6.73
C ILE A 125 -1.99 18.63 -6.87
N HIS A 126 -0.87 17.92 -6.73
CA HIS A 126 0.45 18.52 -6.94
C HIS A 126 0.63 19.05 -8.36
N ARG A 127 0.24 18.27 -9.39
CA ARG A 127 0.26 18.73 -10.79
C ARG A 127 -0.64 19.94 -11.02
N GLU A 128 -1.80 19.99 -10.39
CA GLU A 128 -2.70 21.14 -10.45
C GLU A 128 -2.07 22.39 -9.80
N ASN A 129 -1.45 22.23 -8.62
CA ASN A 129 -0.72 23.32 -7.97
C ASN A 129 0.42 23.84 -8.85
N VAL A 130 1.17 22.96 -9.51
CA VAL A 130 2.21 23.36 -10.47
C VAL A 130 1.59 24.12 -11.62
N LYS A 131 0.53 23.59 -12.24
CA LYS A 131 -0.17 24.24 -13.37
C LYS A 131 -0.65 25.65 -13.03
N ASN A 132 -1.14 25.85 -11.80
CA ASN A 132 -1.65 27.13 -11.31
C ASN A 132 -0.55 28.12 -10.89
N LEU A 133 0.74 27.74 -10.97
CA LEU A 133 1.83 28.69 -10.77
C LEU A 133 1.89 29.66 -11.94
N THR A 134 1.94 30.95 -11.65
CA THR A 134 2.07 31.99 -12.65
C THR A 134 3.24 32.92 -12.35
N TYR A 135 3.90 33.37 -13.41
CA TYR A 135 4.94 34.38 -13.36
C TYR A 135 4.72 35.38 -14.47
N HIS A 136 4.78 36.66 -14.14
CA HIS A 136 4.52 37.71 -15.12
C HIS A 136 5.85 38.22 -15.70
N ASN A 137 6.09 37.97 -16.99
CA ASN A 137 7.25 38.52 -17.67
C ASN A 137 6.87 39.83 -18.38
N THR A 138 7.75 40.83 -18.27
CA THR A 138 7.61 42.10 -18.98
C THR A 138 8.60 42.07 -20.14
N LEU A 139 8.10 41.93 -21.37
CA LEU A 139 8.91 42.16 -22.57
C LEU A 139 8.89 43.66 -22.87
N ILE A 140 10.08 44.26 -22.99
CA ILE A 140 10.24 45.66 -23.42
C ILE A 140 10.60 45.63 -24.91
N ASP A 141 9.74 46.17 -25.77
CA ASP A 141 10.10 46.42 -27.17
C ASP A 141 10.96 47.69 -27.23
N LEU A 142 12.23 47.52 -27.60
CA LEU A 142 13.22 48.59 -27.64
C LEU A 142 13.09 49.52 -28.86
N ASN A 143 12.19 49.20 -29.81
CA ASN A 143 12.07 49.96 -31.07
C ASN A 143 11.06 51.12 -31.01
N ASP A 144 10.21 51.21 -29.99
CA ASP A 144 9.23 52.30 -29.85
C ASP A 144 8.97 52.63 -28.37
N PHE A 145 9.85 53.43 -27.77
CA PHE A 145 9.85 53.76 -26.33
C PHE A 145 8.64 54.59 -25.89
N GLU A 146 7.95 55.27 -26.81
CA GLU A 146 6.80 56.13 -26.50
C GLU A 146 5.45 55.42 -26.71
N ASN A 147 5.39 54.36 -27.54
CA ASN A 147 4.17 53.59 -27.82
C ASN A 147 4.26 52.09 -27.49
N SER A 148 5.27 51.62 -26.76
CA SER A 148 5.43 50.20 -26.43
C SER A 148 4.18 49.65 -25.72
N THR A 149 3.40 48.84 -26.42
CA THR A 149 2.35 48.02 -25.81
C THR A 149 3.02 46.96 -24.95
N TYR A 150 2.85 47.07 -23.64
CA TYR A 150 3.31 46.08 -22.68
C TYR A 150 2.51 44.78 -22.85
N GLU A 151 3.00 43.85 -23.66
CA GLU A 151 2.48 42.48 -23.61
C GLU A 151 2.98 41.81 -22.33
N LYS A 152 2.12 41.81 -21.32
CA LYS A 152 2.30 41.01 -20.11
C LYS A 152 2.09 39.54 -20.48
N ASN A 153 3.16 38.88 -20.88
CA ASN A 153 3.13 37.44 -21.12
C ASN A 153 3.15 36.73 -19.77
N GLU A 154 2.00 36.14 -19.42
CA GLU A 154 1.88 35.26 -18.26
C GLU A 154 2.49 33.91 -18.59
N ILE A 155 3.51 33.55 -17.82
CA ILE A 155 4.16 32.25 -17.88
C ILE A 155 3.48 31.40 -16.82
N GLU A 156 3.01 30.23 -17.24
CA GLU A 156 2.27 29.33 -16.37
C GLU A 156 2.99 27.99 -16.20
N GLY A 157 2.67 27.33 -15.09
CA GLY A 157 3.04 25.94 -14.89
C GLY A 157 4.52 25.74 -14.58
N ILE A 158 5.05 24.62 -15.08
CA ILE A 158 6.45 24.22 -14.94
C ILE A 158 7.43 25.27 -15.50
N LYS A 159 7.01 26.08 -16.47
CA LYS A 159 7.86 27.10 -17.11
C LYS A 159 8.16 28.28 -16.18
N THR A 160 7.47 28.40 -15.07
CA THR A 160 7.66 29.45 -14.06
C THR A 160 8.96 29.27 -13.26
N PHE A 161 9.41 28.03 -13.03
CA PHE A 161 10.56 27.74 -12.17
C PHE A 161 11.90 28.35 -12.61
N PRO A 162 12.28 28.36 -13.90
CA PRO A 162 13.47 29.08 -14.35
C PRO A 162 13.47 30.57 -13.97
N TYR A 163 12.31 31.23 -14.06
CA TYR A 163 12.17 32.65 -13.72
C TYR A 163 12.25 32.87 -12.21
N LEU A 164 11.62 32.01 -11.42
CA LEU A 164 11.75 32.02 -9.96
C LEU A 164 13.20 31.83 -9.50
N LEU A 165 13.94 30.92 -10.15
CA LEU A 165 15.36 30.74 -9.85
C LEU A 165 16.18 31.98 -10.21
N THR A 166 15.89 32.60 -11.36
CA THR A 166 16.59 33.83 -11.79
C THR A 166 16.32 34.97 -10.80
N GLU A 167 15.09 35.11 -10.30
CA GLU A 167 14.73 36.06 -9.26
C GLU A 167 15.47 35.78 -7.94
N PHE A 168 15.54 34.52 -7.52
CA PHE A 168 16.32 34.13 -6.34
C PHE A 168 17.82 34.43 -6.51
N GLU A 169 18.42 34.12 -7.66
CA GLU A 169 19.83 34.41 -7.95
C GLU A 169 20.11 35.91 -7.95
N TYR A 170 19.18 36.72 -8.43
CA TYR A 170 19.27 38.17 -8.32
C TYR A 170 19.28 38.62 -6.86
N CYS A 171 18.36 38.10 -6.02
CA CYS A 171 18.34 38.38 -4.59
C CYS A 171 19.68 38.00 -3.93
N PHE A 172 20.22 36.82 -4.28
CA PHE A 172 21.49 36.34 -3.77
C PHE A 172 22.64 37.28 -4.12
N ASN A 173 22.75 37.69 -5.38
CA ASN A 173 23.79 38.60 -5.82
C ASN A 173 23.70 39.98 -5.13
N LEU A 174 22.49 40.51 -4.97
CA LEU A 174 22.28 41.75 -4.22
C LEU A 174 22.76 41.62 -2.77
N VAL A 175 22.31 40.60 -2.04
CA VAL A 175 22.69 40.40 -0.63
C VAL A 175 24.20 40.23 -0.53
N LYS A 176 24.81 39.40 -1.37
CA LYS A 176 26.25 39.14 -1.37
C LYS A 176 27.10 40.39 -1.61
N ILE A 177 26.70 41.27 -2.54
CA ILE A 177 27.43 42.51 -2.82
C ILE A 177 27.43 43.45 -1.61
N HIS A 178 26.31 43.50 -0.88
CA HIS A 178 26.09 44.42 0.22
C HIS A 178 26.48 43.88 1.60
N PHE A 179 26.50 42.55 1.78
CA PHE A 179 26.80 41.87 3.04
C PHE A 179 27.95 40.87 2.83
N LYS A 180 29.16 41.38 2.62
CA LYS A 180 30.35 40.56 2.31
C LYS A 180 30.89 39.75 3.49
N ASP A 181 30.56 40.17 4.71
CA ASP A 181 31.10 39.58 5.94
C ASP A 181 30.24 38.41 6.46
N LEU A 182 29.09 38.14 5.85
CA LEU A 182 28.20 37.05 6.25
C LEU A 182 28.66 35.70 5.70
N GLU A 183 28.39 34.64 6.45
CA GLU A 183 28.61 33.28 5.98
C GLU A 183 27.64 32.95 4.83
N LEU A 184 28.05 32.06 3.92
CA LEU A 184 27.26 31.72 2.72
C LEU A 184 25.81 31.34 3.05
N LYS A 185 25.62 30.60 4.13
CA LYS A 185 24.29 30.15 4.57
C LYS A 185 23.41 31.30 5.03
N GLU A 186 23.98 32.32 5.68
CA GLU A 186 23.27 33.53 6.12
C GLU A 186 22.91 34.38 4.90
N ILE A 187 23.83 34.55 3.95
CA ILE A 187 23.56 35.24 2.67
C ILE A 187 22.38 34.59 1.95
N ILE A 188 22.36 33.25 1.85
CA ILE A 188 21.27 32.53 1.19
C ILE A 188 19.96 32.64 1.97
N ASN A 189 20.01 32.63 3.31
CA ASN A 189 18.82 32.84 4.13
C ASN A 189 18.19 34.21 3.87
N GLU A 190 18.98 35.28 3.92
CA GLU A 190 18.52 36.66 3.66
C GLU A 190 18.02 36.82 2.22
N ALA A 191 18.75 36.28 1.23
CA ALA A 191 18.36 36.31 -0.17
C ALA A 191 17.05 35.55 -0.43
N TYR A 192 16.90 34.37 0.18
CA TYR A 192 15.68 33.59 0.07
C TYR A 192 14.50 34.28 0.77
N GLY A 193 14.73 34.95 1.90
CA GLY A 193 13.73 35.77 2.57
C GLY A 193 13.24 36.92 1.68
N MET A 194 14.16 37.64 1.04
CA MET A 194 13.83 38.68 0.06
C MET A 194 13.02 38.14 -1.13
N PHE A 195 13.41 36.97 -1.67
CA PHE A 195 12.67 36.28 -2.73
C PHE A 195 11.28 35.80 -2.28
N TRP A 196 11.17 35.34 -1.04
CA TRP A 196 9.97 34.74 -0.47
C TRP A 196 8.91 35.78 -0.13
N ASP A 197 9.30 36.83 0.61
CA ASP A 197 8.40 37.89 1.07
C ASP A 197 8.25 39.02 0.06
N GLY A 198 9.22 39.17 -0.85
CA GLY A 198 9.30 40.32 -1.74
C GLY A 198 9.76 41.57 -1.01
N ILE A 199 9.64 42.72 -1.69
CA ILE A 199 10.07 44.01 -1.16
C ILE A 199 8.93 45.01 -1.26
N THR A 200 8.69 45.72 -0.16
CA THR A 200 7.69 46.77 -0.05
C THR A 200 8.35 48.13 0.19
N LYS A 201 7.59 49.21 -0.02
CA LYS A 201 8.09 50.58 0.21
C LYS A 201 8.54 50.81 1.65
N SER A 202 7.93 50.13 2.62
CA SER A 202 8.35 50.20 4.03
C SER A 202 9.74 49.63 4.28
N ASP A 203 10.20 48.68 3.47
CA ASP A 203 11.49 48.01 3.65
C ASP A 203 12.67 48.89 3.26
N ILE A 204 12.46 49.90 2.40
CA ILE A 204 13.47 50.86 1.95
C ILE A 204 14.22 51.50 3.13
N SER A 205 13.50 51.78 4.22
CA SER A 205 14.06 52.41 5.42
C SER A 205 14.98 51.50 6.23
N LYS A 206 14.89 50.17 6.05
CA LYS A 206 15.63 49.19 6.87
C LYS A 206 17.10 49.14 6.48
N HIS A 207 17.41 49.22 5.18
CA HIS A 207 18.77 49.14 4.67
C HIS A 207 18.85 49.60 3.21
N LYS A 208 20.02 50.12 2.79
CA LYS A 208 20.27 50.63 1.42
C LYS A 208 19.98 49.59 0.32
N ILE A 209 20.19 48.30 0.62
CA ILE A 209 19.89 47.20 -0.30
C ILE A 209 18.41 47.19 -0.73
N PHE A 210 17.48 47.45 0.20
CA PHE A 210 16.05 47.44 -0.09
C PHE A 210 15.65 48.63 -0.96
N ALA A 211 16.35 49.77 -0.84
CA ALA A 211 16.16 50.89 -1.76
C ALA A 211 16.55 50.50 -3.20
N ILE A 212 17.73 49.92 -3.39
CA ILE A 212 18.23 49.48 -4.71
C ILE A 212 17.29 48.44 -5.32
N ALA A 213 16.88 47.46 -4.51
CA ALA A 213 16.02 46.38 -4.96
C ALA A 213 14.59 46.87 -5.25
N PHE A 214 14.07 47.83 -4.47
CA PHE A 214 12.78 48.47 -4.72
C PHE A 214 12.80 49.34 -5.98
N ASP A 215 13.88 50.09 -6.22
CA ASP A 215 14.05 50.87 -7.44
C ASP A 215 14.05 49.96 -8.68
N GLN A 216 14.75 48.82 -8.61
CA GLN A 216 14.73 47.83 -9.69
C GLN A 216 13.35 47.19 -9.88
N LYS A 217 12.64 46.90 -8.79
CA LYS A 217 11.26 46.39 -8.82
C LYS A 217 10.30 47.36 -9.53
N GLU A 218 10.37 48.65 -9.23
CA GLU A 218 9.57 49.68 -9.89
C GLU A 218 9.93 49.80 -11.39
N SER A 219 11.23 49.75 -11.71
CA SER A 219 11.73 49.75 -13.09
C SER A 219 11.22 48.57 -13.93
N LEU A 220 10.93 47.42 -13.33
CA LEU A 220 10.48 46.20 -14.01
C LEU A 220 8.94 46.05 -14.03
N TYR A 221 8.20 47.11 -13.69
CA TYR A 221 6.73 47.17 -13.75
C TYR A 221 6.01 46.05 -12.98
N ASN A 222 6.37 45.86 -11.70
CA ASN A 222 5.54 45.16 -10.69
C ASN A 222 5.29 43.65 -10.88
N SER A 223 6.18 42.88 -11.51
CA SER A 223 6.14 41.41 -11.41
C SER A 223 7.29 40.81 -10.60
N PHE A 224 8.43 41.49 -10.58
CA PHE A 224 9.66 41.10 -9.93
C PHE A 224 9.69 41.55 -8.46
N LEU A 225 10.18 40.71 -7.54
CA LEU A 225 10.28 40.99 -6.10
C LEU A 225 8.94 41.32 -5.43
N ASN A 226 7.86 40.71 -5.90
CA ASN A 226 6.53 40.78 -5.27
C ASN A 226 6.33 39.80 -4.12
N GLY A 227 7.27 38.86 -3.97
CA GLY A 227 7.17 37.78 -3.00
C GLY A 227 6.47 36.58 -3.62
N ASN A 228 7.12 35.43 -3.47
CA ASN A 228 6.67 34.17 -4.04
C ASN A 228 5.99 33.24 -3.00
N SER A 229 5.90 33.68 -1.75
CA SER A 229 5.33 32.91 -0.63
C SER A 229 3.91 32.42 -0.90
N ASN A 230 3.04 33.24 -1.48
CA ASN A 230 1.65 32.87 -1.74
C ASN A 230 1.54 31.63 -2.63
N GLN A 231 2.29 31.58 -3.73
CA GLN A 231 2.23 30.47 -4.68
C GLN A 231 3.06 29.27 -4.19
N LEU A 232 4.28 29.52 -3.72
CA LEU A 232 5.23 28.47 -3.34
C LEU A 232 4.88 27.79 -2.02
N ALA A 233 4.20 28.46 -1.09
CA ALA A 233 3.80 27.84 0.18
C ALA A 233 2.82 26.68 -0.03
N HIS A 234 1.84 26.83 -0.93
CA HIS A 234 0.91 25.76 -1.27
C HIS A 234 1.61 24.61 -1.99
N TYR A 235 2.47 24.95 -2.96
CA TYR A 235 3.31 23.98 -3.67
C TYR A 235 4.18 23.13 -2.72
N TYR A 236 5.00 23.78 -1.89
CA TYR A 236 5.92 23.07 -1.00
C TYR A 236 5.20 22.27 0.07
N ARG A 237 4.13 22.82 0.66
CA ARG A 237 3.35 22.11 1.67
C ARG A 237 2.73 20.85 1.08
N GLN A 238 2.13 20.94 -0.10
CA GLN A 238 1.53 19.76 -0.73
C GLN A 238 2.59 18.72 -1.09
N LEU A 239 3.70 19.14 -1.70
CA LEU A 239 4.80 18.24 -2.06
C LEU A 239 5.35 17.52 -0.81
N PHE A 240 5.59 18.26 0.28
CA PHE A 240 6.05 17.72 1.56
C PHE A 240 5.04 16.73 2.14
N GLN A 241 3.74 17.03 2.12
CA GLN A 241 2.72 16.14 2.65
C GLN A 241 2.63 14.84 1.85
N THR A 242 2.77 14.89 0.52
CA THR A 242 2.80 13.67 -0.31
C THR A 242 4.00 12.80 0.06
N VAL A 243 5.18 13.39 0.24
CA VAL A 243 6.37 12.64 0.65
C VAL A 243 6.19 12.02 2.04
N LYS A 244 5.72 12.82 3.01
CA LYS A 244 5.45 12.37 4.37
C LYS A 244 4.41 11.24 4.42
N PHE A 245 3.35 11.34 3.62
CA PHE A 245 2.32 10.31 3.50
C PHE A 245 2.91 8.96 3.07
N VAL A 246 3.72 8.95 2.01
CA VAL A 246 4.38 7.73 1.53
C VAL A 246 5.37 7.17 2.56
N VAL A 247 6.20 8.03 3.15
CA VAL A 247 7.24 7.62 4.10
C VAL A 247 6.65 7.01 5.38
N ASN A 248 5.53 7.55 5.85
CA ASN A 248 4.90 7.10 7.10
C ASN A 248 4.02 5.86 6.94
N GLN A 249 3.84 5.35 5.72
CA GLN A 249 2.94 4.23 5.50
C GLN A 249 3.57 2.89 5.94
N SER A 250 2.90 2.14 6.81
CA SER A 250 3.44 0.88 7.39
C SER A 250 3.31 -0.31 6.46
N ILE A 251 2.30 -0.32 5.58
CA ILE A 251 2.07 -1.39 4.59
C ILE A 251 3.15 -1.45 3.49
N LEU A 252 4.03 -0.44 3.41
CA LEU A 252 5.09 -0.36 2.41
C LEU A 252 6.46 -0.60 3.03
N ASN A 253 7.25 -1.44 2.38
CA ASN A 253 8.68 -1.55 2.67
C ASN A 253 9.45 -0.35 2.05
N TYR A 254 10.74 -0.25 2.39
CA TYR A 254 11.58 0.88 1.96
C TYR A 254 11.69 1.00 0.42
N GLU A 255 11.85 -0.10 -0.31
CA GLU A 255 11.98 -0.11 -1.77
C GLU A 255 10.66 0.31 -2.44
N GLN A 256 9.52 -0.15 -1.92
CA GLN A 256 8.20 0.29 -2.38
C GLN A 256 8.02 1.80 -2.16
N LYS A 257 8.41 2.33 -0.99
CA LYS A 257 8.39 3.78 -0.72
C LYS A 257 9.25 4.54 -1.72
N ARG A 258 10.48 4.07 -1.99
CA ARG A 258 11.39 4.65 -3.00
C ARG A 258 10.76 4.63 -4.40
N ASN A 259 10.02 3.59 -4.76
CA ASN A 259 9.31 3.50 -6.04
C ASN A 259 8.24 4.59 -6.19
N TYR A 260 7.34 4.75 -5.21
CA TYR A 260 6.32 5.80 -5.27
C TYR A 260 6.93 7.21 -5.23
N LEU A 261 7.96 7.44 -4.39
CA LEU A 261 8.63 8.74 -4.35
C LEU A 261 9.41 9.05 -5.62
N ARG A 262 9.89 8.04 -6.35
CA ARG A 262 10.47 8.21 -7.68
C ARG A 262 9.41 8.57 -8.72
N ILE A 263 8.18 8.04 -8.62
CA ILE A 263 7.04 8.48 -9.46
C ILE A 263 6.69 9.94 -9.17
N LEU A 264 6.68 10.34 -7.90
CA LEU A 264 6.46 11.74 -7.53
C LEU A 264 7.60 12.64 -8.05
N ARG A 265 8.85 12.27 -7.79
CA ARG A 265 10.02 13.05 -8.23
C ARG A 265 10.11 13.18 -9.74
N SER A 266 9.68 12.18 -10.52
CA SER A 266 9.68 12.29 -11.99
C SER A 266 8.72 13.36 -12.53
N GLN A 267 7.85 13.92 -11.67
CA GLN A 267 7.02 15.08 -12.02
C GLN A 267 7.74 16.41 -11.79
N LEU A 268 8.85 16.43 -11.06
CA LEU A 268 9.58 17.64 -10.70
C LEU A 268 10.65 17.93 -11.76
N SER A 269 10.65 19.15 -12.29
CA SER A 269 11.76 19.65 -13.10
C SER A 269 13.07 19.72 -12.29
N ASN A 270 14.20 19.86 -12.98
CA ASN A 270 15.48 20.04 -12.30
C ASN A 270 15.48 21.38 -11.52
N GLU A 271 14.90 22.42 -12.10
CA GLU A 271 14.72 23.73 -11.49
C GLU A 271 13.85 23.67 -10.22
N GLU A 272 12.79 22.86 -10.22
CA GLU A 272 11.97 22.60 -9.04
C GLU A 272 12.79 21.99 -7.90
N GLN A 273 13.61 20.98 -8.22
CA GLN A 273 14.46 20.33 -7.23
C GLN A 273 15.55 21.28 -6.70
N VAL A 274 16.09 22.16 -7.56
CA VAL A 274 17.05 23.20 -7.16
C VAL A 274 16.40 24.23 -6.24
N LEU A 275 15.20 24.73 -6.58
CA LEU A 275 14.49 25.70 -5.75
C LEU A 275 14.07 25.08 -4.41
N LEU A 276 13.69 23.80 -4.41
CA LEU A 276 13.43 23.03 -3.19
C LEU A 276 14.69 22.86 -2.32
N PHE A 277 15.85 22.64 -2.94
CA PHE A 277 17.13 22.61 -2.24
C PHE A 277 17.40 23.96 -1.57
N TYR A 278 17.23 25.09 -2.28
CA TYR A 278 17.40 26.41 -1.68
C TYR A 278 16.40 26.71 -0.57
N ASN A 279 15.14 26.29 -0.71
CA ASN A 279 14.14 26.39 0.35
C ASN A 279 14.60 25.71 1.64
N TRP A 280 15.18 24.52 1.54
CA TRP A 280 15.73 23.83 2.71
C TRP A 280 17.02 24.47 3.22
N PHE A 281 17.95 24.79 2.33
CA PHE A 281 19.28 25.30 2.72
C PHE A 281 19.19 26.68 3.38
N SER A 282 18.23 27.51 2.95
CA SER A 282 17.89 28.78 3.58
C SER A 282 17.18 28.62 4.94
N GLY A 283 16.76 27.42 5.32
CA GLY A 283 16.12 27.14 6.61
C GLY A 283 14.59 27.19 6.61
N PHE A 284 13.94 27.71 5.56
CA PHE A 284 12.49 27.74 5.44
C PHE A 284 11.89 26.32 5.35
N GLY A 285 12.62 25.42 4.69
CA GLY A 285 12.26 24.03 4.43
C GLY A 285 12.95 23.01 5.34
N ILE A 286 13.39 23.38 6.55
CA ILE A 286 14.24 22.51 7.40
C ILE A 286 13.64 21.12 7.71
N GLN A 287 12.34 20.94 7.52
CA GLN A 287 11.67 19.66 7.72
C GLN A 287 11.98 18.60 6.65
N TRP A 288 12.49 19.01 5.49
CA TRP A 288 12.85 18.10 4.40
C TRP A 288 14.03 17.19 4.75
N GLU A 289 15.03 17.73 5.44
CA GLU A 289 16.26 17.03 5.79
C GLU A 289 16.78 17.56 7.14
N ASN A 290 16.62 16.76 8.19
CA ASN A 290 17.05 17.05 9.56
C ASN A 290 17.34 15.74 10.31
N PHE A 291 17.36 15.76 11.65
CA PHE A 291 17.61 14.56 12.45
C PHE A 291 16.51 13.50 12.33
N ASN A 292 15.24 13.92 12.20
CA ASN A 292 14.08 13.03 12.14
C ASN A 292 13.72 12.63 10.70
N ASN A 293 13.80 13.58 9.76
CA ASN A 293 13.40 13.40 8.37
C ASN A 293 14.63 13.39 7.46
N LYS A 294 14.73 12.37 6.62
CA LYS A 294 15.84 12.17 5.66
C LYS A 294 15.33 12.14 4.22
N TYR A 295 14.49 13.09 3.81
CA TYR A 295 13.77 12.97 2.53
C TYR A 295 14.69 13.23 1.32
N PHE A 296 15.68 14.08 1.46
CA PHE A 296 16.67 14.31 0.41
C PHE A 296 17.63 13.14 0.31
N THR A 297 18.11 12.64 1.45
CA THR A 297 19.11 11.56 1.51
C THR A 297 18.51 10.16 1.38
N ASP A 298 17.69 9.72 2.33
CA ASP A 298 17.11 8.37 2.32
C ASP A 298 16.14 8.15 1.16
N TYR A 299 15.56 9.20 0.57
CA TYR A 299 14.54 9.06 -0.47
C TYR A 299 14.86 9.74 -1.81
N ARG A 300 15.99 10.46 -1.92
CA ARG A 300 16.47 11.09 -3.17
C ARG A 300 15.45 12.05 -3.77
N MET A 301 14.78 12.88 -2.96
CA MET A 301 13.80 13.84 -3.51
C MET A 301 14.42 14.95 -4.36
N ILE A 302 15.72 15.22 -4.21
CA ILE A 302 16.48 16.21 -4.99
C ILE A 302 17.60 15.55 -5.84
N HIS A 303 17.35 14.34 -6.35
CA HIS A 303 18.34 13.54 -7.09
C HIS A 303 18.94 14.22 -8.33
N ASN A 304 18.15 15.07 -8.99
CA ASN A 304 18.51 15.73 -10.26
C ASN A 304 18.97 17.18 -10.02
N VAL A 305 19.50 17.49 -8.84
CA VAL A 305 20.19 18.75 -8.59
C VAL A 305 21.63 18.62 -9.07
N PHE A 306 21.98 19.43 -10.06
CA PHE A 306 23.31 19.45 -10.68
C PHE A 306 24.14 20.65 -10.18
N PRO A 307 25.45 20.50 -9.94
CA PRO A 307 26.29 21.59 -9.44
C PRO A 307 26.30 22.85 -10.31
N ASN A 308 26.11 22.73 -11.63
CA ASN A 308 26.07 23.85 -12.57
C ASN A 308 24.73 24.63 -12.57
N MET A 309 23.71 24.11 -11.87
CA MET A 309 22.42 24.80 -11.66
C MET A 309 22.38 25.52 -10.31
N LEU A 310 23.47 25.44 -9.54
CA LEU A 310 23.60 26.08 -8.24
C LEU A 310 24.52 27.28 -8.35
N ILE A 311 24.36 28.24 -7.44
CA ILE A 311 25.34 29.30 -7.22
C ILE A 311 26.72 28.69 -6.96
N GLU A 312 27.75 29.29 -7.55
CA GLU A 312 29.08 28.69 -7.70
C GLU A 312 29.72 28.26 -6.37
N GLU A 313 29.44 29.00 -5.29
CA GLU A 313 29.95 28.76 -3.94
C GLU A 313 29.39 27.48 -3.32
N ILE A 314 28.23 26.99 -3.77
CA ILE A 314 27.63 25.79 -3.23
C ILE A 314 28.35 24.56 -3.76
N LYS A 315 28.87 23.77 -2.81
CA LYS A 315 29.53 22.49 -3.07
C LYS A 315 28.71 21.38 -2.41
N LEU A 316 27.96 20.63 -3.22
CA LEU A 316 27.07 19.56 -2.74
C LEU A 316 27.82 18.48 -1.95
N ASP A 317 29.07 18.22 -2.29
CA ASP A 317 29.97 17.30 -1.59
C ASP A 317 30.42 17.76 -0.20
N LYS A 318 30.34 19.06 0.07
CA LYS A 318 30.57 19.62 1.41
C LYS A 318 29.29 19.66 2.25
N ILE A 319 28.14 19.78 1.60
CA ILE A 319 26.82 19.86 2.27
C ILE A 319 26.31 18.46 2.61
N PHE A 320 26.43 17.54 1.67
CA PHE A 320 26.01 16.16 1.81
C PHE A 320 27.22 15.24 1.85
N ASP A 321 27.22 14.30 2.78
CA ASP A 321 28.15 13.18 2.73
C ASP A 321 27.75 12.25 1.57
N LEU A 322 28.35 12.48 0.40
CA LEU A 322 28.04 11.76 -0.85
C LEU A 322 28.33 10.25 -0.78
N ASN A 323 29.19 9.84 0.14
CA ASN A 323 29.51 8.44 0.43
C ASN A 323 28.94 7.98 1.78
N GLY A 324 28.12 8.83 2.41
CA GLY A 324 27.67 8.66 3.76
C GLY A 324 26.64 7.57 3.97
N THR A 325 26.24 7.44 5.22
CA THR A 325 25.27 6.44 5.68
C THR A 325 23.83 6.90 5.44
N TYR A 326 23.41 6.96 4.18
CA TYR A 326 22.00 7.06 3.79
C TYR A 326 21.49 5.69 3.31
N LYS A 327 20.19 5.41 3.48
CA LYS A 327 19.61 4.10 3.11
C LYS A 327 19.77 3.83 1.61
N LYS A 328 19.99 2.58 1.21
CA LYS A 328 20.11 2.18 -0.21
C LYS A 328 19.18 1.01 -0.51
N GLU A 329 18.71 0.91 -1.75
CA GLU A 329 17.91 -0.22 -2.24
C GLU A 329 18.79 -1.48 -2.34
N LYS A 330 18.25 -2.65 -1.98
CA LYS A 330 19.03 -3.89 -2.03
C LYS A 330 19.25 -4.32 -3.47
N GLY A 331 20.47 -4.75 -3.80
CA GLY A 331 20.80 -5.28 -5.13
C GLY A 331 20.98 -4.22 -6.23
N ARG A 332 20.90 -2.93 -5.91
CA ARG A 332 21.12 -1.85 -6.88
C ARG A 332 22.60 -1.47 -6.96
N ILE A 333 23.20 -1.60 -8.14
CA ILE A 333 24.63 -1.34 -8.39
C ILE A 333 24.97 0.16 -8.22
N ASN A 334 24.13 1.03 -8.78
CA ASN A 334 24.22 2.49 -8.65
C ASN A 334 22.98 3.03 -7.95
N ASP A 335 23.13 3.37 -6.66
CA ASP A 335 22.13 4.07 -5.84
C ASP A 335 22.80 5.29 -5.17
N SER A 336 23.39 6.14 -6.02
CA SER A 336 23.99 7.42 -5.65
C SER A 336 22.94 8.40 -5.15
N LEU A 337 23.39 9.40 -4.39
CA LEU A 337 22.50 10.43 -3.85
C LEU A 337 22.02 11.37 -4.96
N PHE A 338 22.92 11.75 -5.86
CA PHE A 338 22.66 12.60 -7.02
C PHE A 338 23.06 11.90 -8.32
N GLU A 339 22.30 12.15 -9.37
CA GLU A 339 22.48 11.51 -10.68
C GLU A 339 23.86 11.77 -11.28
N PHE A 340 24.41 12.98 -11.13
CA PHE A 340 25.72 13.33 -11.68
C PHE A 340 26.88 12.48 -11.13
N GLN A 341 26.70 11.82 -9.99
CA GLN A 341 27.71 10.93 -9.42
C GLN A 341 27.90 9.68 -10.30
N ASP A 342 26.87 9.29 -11.04
CA ASP A 342 26.92 8.11 -11.90
C ASP A 342 27.66 8.39 -13.23
N TRP A 343 27.81 9.66 -13.61
CA TRP A 343 28.52 10.07 -14.83
C TRP A 343 30.05 10.10 -14.68
N LYS A 344 30.54 10.10 -13.43
CA LYS A 344 31.98 10.12 -13.12
C LYS A 344 32.60 8.72 -12.98
N LYS A 345 31.84 7.67 -13.28
CA LYS A 345 32.32 6.28 -13.38
C LYS A 345 32.55 5.94 -14.85
#